data_AF-A0A975BB39-F1
#
_entry.id   AF-A0A975BB39-F1
#
_cell.length_a   1.000
_cell.length_b   1.000
_cell.length_c   1.000
_cell.angle_alpha   90.00
_cell.angle_beta   90.00
_cell.angle_gamma   90.00
#
_symmetry.space_group_name_H-M   'P 1'
#
loop_
_entity.id
_entity.type
_entity.pdbx_description
1 polymer ?
#
loop_
_entity_poly.entity_id
_entity_poly.type
_entity_poly.pdbx_seq_one_letter_code
_entity_poly.pdbx_strand_id
1 'polypeptide(L)'
;MQKAEIKVWIDTINIIPGQIRKMEIHKALTESRFYIPIISTNSVSKVGRFHSELRIALEILDKYPCTKTFIIPMRIEECSPLHPRIEEIHWVDMFPSWEDGINKIIKSIKHS
;
A
#
# COMPACT_ATOMS: atom_id res chain seq x y z
N MET A 1 26.36 2.41 -2.97
CA MET A 1 24.99 1.90 -2.87
C MET A 1 24.07 2.82 -3.67
N GLN A 2 23.55 2.38 -4.82
CA GLN A 2 22.58 3.16 -5.58
C GLN A 2 21.32 3.32 -4.72
N LYS A 3 21.09 4.52 -4.19
CA LYS A 3 19.75 4.94 -3.78
C LYS A 3 18.90 4.82 -5.03
N ALA A 4 18.07 3.78 -5.12
CA ALA A 4 17.00 3.80 -6.10
C ALA A 4 16.19 5.07 -5.79
N GLU A 5 16.03 5.94 -6.78
CA GLU A 5 15.29 7.20 -6.65
C GLU A 5 13.79 6.89 -6.60
N ILE A 6 13.39 6.13 -5.57
CA ILE A 6 12.00 5.74 -5.33
C ILE A 6 11.34 6.96 -4.71
N LYS A 7 10.48 7.62 -5.48
CA LYS A 7 9.63 8.69 -4.97
C LYS A 7 8.51 8.05 -4.14
N VAL A 8 8.54 8.29 -2.83
CA VAL A 8 7.52 7.80 -1.89
C VAL A 8 6.54 8.94 -1.58
N TRP A 9 5.25 8.64 -1.62
CA TRP A 9 4.19 9.54 -1.18
C TRP A 9 3.48 8.93 0.02
N ILE A 10 3.38 9.69 1.11
CA ILE A 10 2.76 9.29 2.38
C ILE A 10 1.72 10.34 2.74
N ASP A 11 0.48 9.92 2.93
CA ASP A 11 -0.68 10.76 3.20
C ASP A 11 -0.51 11.70 4.41
N THR A 12 0.18 11.25 5.46
CA THR A 12 0.44 12.03 6.68
C THR A 12 1.53 13.09 6.51
N ILE A 13 2.31 13.03 5.42
CA ILE A 13 3.43 13.93 5.13
C ILE A 13 3.10 14.86 3.97
N ASN A 14 2.48 14.32 2.91
CA ASN A 14 2.31 15.01 1.65
C ASN A 14 0.97 15.76 1.51
N ILE A 15 -0.02 15.45 2.34
CA ILE A 15 -1.28 16.20 2.36
C ILE A 15 -1.13 17.39 3.31
N ILE A 16 -1.26 18.59 2.77
CA ILE A 16 -1.13 19.84 3.54
C ILE A 16 -2.50 20.38 3.99
N PRO A 17 -2.55 21.22 5.03
CA PRO A 17 -3.79 21.86 5.48
C PRO A 17 -4.51 22.59 4.33
N GLY A 18 -5.83 22.38 4.22
CA GLY A 18 -6.67 22.96 3.17
C GLY A 18 -6.92 22.03 1.98
N GLN A 19 -6.18 20.93 1.84
CA GLN A 19 -6.45 19.93 0.80
C GLN A 19 -7.56 18.95 1.23
N ILE A 20 -8.37 18.53 0.25
CA ILE A 20 -9.34 17.46 0.47
C ILE A 20 -8.62 16.11 0.37
N ARG A 21 -8.34 15.51 1.52
CA ARG A 21 -7.63 14.23 1.65
C ARG A 21 -8.08 13.15 0.66
N LYS A 22 -9.39 12.96 0.48
CA LYS A 22 -9.94 11.96 -0.45
C LYS A 22 -9.48 12.19 -1.89
N MET A 23 -9.42 13.45 -2.34
CA MET A 23 -8.98 13.79 -3.70
C MET A 23 -7.48 13.57 -3.87
N GLU A 24 -6.68 13.98 -2.88
CA GLU A 24 -5.22 13.80 -2.93
C GLU A 24 -4.83 12.32 -2.91
N ILE A 25 -5.50 11.49 -2.11
CA ILE A 25 -5.25 10.04 -2.10
C ILE A 25 -5.65 9.42 -3.44
N HIS A 26 -6.82 9.79 -3.98
CA HIS A 26 -7.23 9.28 -5.29
C HIS A 26 -6.20 9.63 -6.38
N LYS A 27 -5.76 10.89 -6.41
CA LYS A 27 -4.71 11.36 -7.32
C LYS A 27 -3.40 10.59 -7.14
N ALA A 28 -2.92 10.47 -5.91
CA ALA A 28 -1.70 9.75 -5.60
C ALA A 28 -1.79 8.28 -6.03
N LEU A 29 -2.91 7.61 -5.78
CA LEU A 29 -3.13 6.22 -6.22
C LEU A 29 -3.14 6.09 -7.74
N THR A 30 -3.74 7.03 -8.47
CA THR A 30 -3.78 7.00 -9.95
C THR A 30 -2.43 7.31 -10.60
N GLU A 31 -1.59 8.12 -9.95
CA GLU A 31 -0.26 8.50 -10.47
C GLU A 31 0.85 7.52 -10.02
N SER A 32 0.55 6.66 -9.04
CA SER A 32 1.53 5.72 -8.48
C SER A 32 1.58 4.40 -9.24
N ARG A 33 2.79 3.84 -9.36
CA ARG A 33 2.99 2.49 -9.89
C ARG A 33 2.66 1.39 -8.87
N PHE A 34 2.87 1.70 -7.59
CA PHE A 34 2.65 0.79 -6.49
C PHE A 34 1.92 1.50 -5.36
N TYR A 35 1.07 0.77 -4.67
CA TYR A 35 0.39 1.15 -3.44
C TYR A 35 0.75 0.13 -2.34
N ILE A 36 1.24 0.62 -1.21
CA ILE A 36 1.68 -0.21 -0.08
C ILE A 36 0.76 0.06 1.12
N PRO A 37 -0.37 -0.64 1.26
CA PRO A 37 -1.22 -0.49 2.42
C PRO A 37 -0.54 -1.11 3.66
N ILE A 38 -0.54 -0.36 4.77
CA ILE A 38 -0.01 -0.84 6.05
C ILE A 38 -1.11 -1.58 6.82
N ILE A 39 -0.86 -2.86 7.08
CA ILE A 39 -1.74 -3.77 7.79
C ILE A 39 -1.24 -3.94 9.23
N SER A 40 -2.10 -3.61 10.17
CA SER A 40 -1.93 -3.82 11.60
C SER A 40 -3.28 -4.15 12.22
N THR A 41 -3.29 -4.73 13.42
CA THR A 41 -4.49 -4.97 14.22
C THR A 41 -5.34 -3.70 14.32
N ASN A 42 -4.70 -2.54 14.48
CA ASN A 42 -5.37 -1.25 14.55
C ASN A 42 -5.94 -0.75 13.22
N SER A 43 -5.29 -1.03 12.07
CA SER A 43 -5.82 -0.62 10.76
C SER A 43 -6.93 -1.56 10.29
N VAL A 44 -6.87 -2.82 10.70
CA VAL A 44 -7.80 -3.89 10.35
C VAL A 44 -9.07 -3.84 11.22
N SER A 45 -8.95 -3.58 12.52
CA SER A 45 -10.12 -3.51 13.44
C SER A 45 -10.95 -2.23 13.31
N LYS A 46 -10.42 -1.16 12.70
CA LYS A 46 -11.13 0.12 12.58
C LYS A 46 -11.93 0.19 11.30
N VAL A 47 -13.26 0.15 11.44
CA VAL A 47 -14.18 0.63 10.39
C VAL A 47 -13.88 2.11 10.12
N GLY A 48 -13.38 2.43 8.92
CA GLY A 48 -12.98 3.81 8.60
C GLY A 48 -12.03 3.96 7.42
N ARG A 49 -11.06 4.87 7.56
CA ARG A 49 -10.19 5.39 6.48
C ARG A 49 -9.49 4.28 5.68
N PHE A 50 -8.96 3.26 6.35
CA PHE A 50 -8.28 2.13 5.71
C PHE A 50 -9.16 1.42 4.67
N HIS A 51 -10.40 1.07 5.04
CA HIS A 51 -11.33 0.42 4.12
C HIS A 51 -11.73 1.30 2.93
N SER A 52 -11.88 2.62 3.13
CA SER A 52 -12.20 3.54 2.05
C SER A 52 -11.05 3.72 1.05
N GLU A 53 -9.81 3.83 1.55
CA GLU A 53 -8.62 3.94 0.71
C GLU A 53 -8.37 2.64 -0.04
N LEU A 54 -8.55 1.49 0.64
CA LEU A 54 -8.44 0.17 0.05
C LEU A 54 -9.47 -0.06 -1.08
N ARG A 55 -10.72 0.36 -0.89
CA ARG A 55 -11.75 0.27 -1.94
C ARG A 55 -11.34 1.05 -3.19
N ILE A 56 -10.84 2.28 -3.01
CA ILE A 56 -10.37 3.10 -4.14
C ILE A 56 -9.19 2.42 -4.84
N ALA A 57 -8.23 1.87 -4.09
CA ALA A 57 -7.10 1.14 -4.67
C ALA A 57 -7.55 -0.12 -5.45
N LEU A 58 -8.56 -0.85 -4.96
CA LEU A 58 -9.14 -2.00 -5.64
C LEU A 58 -9.92 -1.59 -6.91
N GLU A 59 -10.69 -0.51 -6.87
CA GLU A 59 -11.37 0.05 -8.05
C GLU A 59 -10.37 0.51 -9.12
N ILE A 60 -9.21 1.00 -8.70
CA ILE A 60 -8.11 1.36 -9.58
C ILE A 60 -7.47 0.09 -10.17
N LEU A 61 -7.19 -0.91 -9.33
CA LEU A 61 -6.66 -2.21 -9.77
C LEU A 61 -7.56 -2.86 -10.84
N ASP A 62 -8.88 -2.79 -10.66
CA ASP A 62 -9.88 -3.32 -11.61
C ASP A 62 -9.82 -2.63 -12.99
N LYS A 63 -9.27 -1.42 -13.07
CA LYS A 63 -9.11 -0.66 -14.33
C LYS A 63 -7.76 -0.88 -15.01
N TYR A 64 -6.76 -1.41 -14.31
CA TYR A 64 -5.47 -1.74 -14.91
C TYR A 64 -5.48 -3.17 -15.47
N PRO A 65 -4.76 -3.44 -16.58
CA PRO A 65 -4.61 -4.81 -17.06
C PRO A 65 -4.02 -5.71 -15.96
N CYS A 66 -4.63 -6.89 -15.75
CA CYS A 66 -4.39 -7.82 -14.63
C CYS A 66 -2.94 -8.29 -14.42
N THR A 67 -1.99 -7.86 -15.24
CA THR A 67 -0.61 -8.34 -15.27
C THR A 67 0.40 -7.48 -14.51
N LYS A 68 -0.02 -6.37 -13.88
CA LYS A 68 0.90 -5.48 -13.13
C LYS A 68 0.65 -5.54 -11.62
N THR A 69 1.72 -5.80 -10.86
CA THR A 69 1.73 -5.67 -9.41
C THR A 69 1.50 -4.21 -9.03
N PHE A 70 0.29 -3.88 -8.58
CA PHE A 70 -0.06 -2.54 -8.13
C PHE A 70 -0.17 -2.45 -6.59
N ILE A 71 -0.68 -3.49 -5.92
CA ILE A 71 -0.83 -3.49 -4.46
C ILE A 71 0.22 -4.41 -3.83
N ILE A 72 0.98 -3.90 -2.85
CA ILE A 72 1.94 -4.67 -2.05
C ILE A 72 1.55 -4.52 -0.58
N PRO A 73 0.71 -5.39 -0.03
CA PRO A 73 0.30 -5.28 1.37
C PRO A 73 1.49 -5.48 2.30
N MET A 74 1.67 -4.59 3.26
CA MET A 74 2.76 -4.61 4.23
C MET A 74 2.22 -4.80 5.63
N ARG A 75 2.60 -5.89 6.29
CA ARG A 75 2.16 -6.21 7.64
C ARG A 75 3.26 -5.89 8.65
N ILE A 76 2.92 -5.09 9.67
CA ILE A 76 3.89 -4.66 10.69
C ILE A 76 3.83 -5.46 11.99
N GLU A 77 2.79 -6.27 12.16
CA GLU A 77 2.58 -7.18 13.30
C GLU A 77 1.70 -8.36 12.89
N GLU A 78 1.73 -9.46 13.62
CA GLU A 78 0.93 -10.64 13.29
C GLU A 78 -0.58 -10.34 13.36
N CYS A 79 -1.23 -10.28 12.20
CA CYS A 79 -2.66 -10.03 12.05
C CYS A 79 -3.16 -10.64 10.73
N SER A 80 -4.44 -10.98 10.68
CA SER A 80 -5.09 -11.49 9.46
C SER A 80 -5.76 -10.34 8.70
N PRO A 81 -5.54 -10.21 7.37
CA PRO A 81 -6.24 -9.21 6.58
C PRO A 81 -7.75 -9.53 6.54
N LEU A 82 -8.61 -8.58 6.92
CA LEU A 82 -10.06 -8.79 6.95
C LEU A 82 -10.76 -8.67 5.59
N HIS A 83 -10.07 -8.20 4.55
CA HIS A 83 -10.69 -8.00 3.23
C HIS A 83 -10.33 -9.18 2.30
N PRO A 84 -11.31 -9.97 1.78
CA PRO A 84 -11.03 -11.17 0.98
C PRO A 84 -10.10 -10.91 -0.22
N ARG A 85 -10.32 -9.80 -0.93
CA ARG A 85 -9.45 -9.40 -2.08
C ARG A 85 -8.00 -9.08 -1.69
N ILE A 86 -7.73 -8.74 -0.43
CA ILE A 86 -6.35 -8.52 0.06
C ILE A 86 -5.73 -9.82 0.54
N GLU A 87 -6.54 -10.73 1.08
CA GLU A 87 -6.11 -12.09 1.43
C GLU A 87 -5.61 -12.87 0.20
N GLU A 88 -6.19 -12.60 -0.97
CA GLU A 88 -5.73 -13.15 -2.26
C GLU A 88 -4.40 -12.56 -2.75
N ILE A 89 -3.93 -11.45 -2.19
CA ILE A 89 -2.70 -10.76 -2.60
C ILE A 89 -1.57 -11.10 -1.63
N HIS A 90 -0.45 -11.60 -2.16
CA HIS A 90 0.72 -11.90 -1.35
C HIS A 90 1.25 -10.66 -0.62
N TRP A 91 1.41 -10.73 0.70
CA TRP A 91 1.90 -9.63 1.53
C TRP A 91 3.39 -9.77 1.88
N VAL A 92 3.94 -8.70 2.45
CA VAL A 92 5.27 -8.69 3.05
C VAL A 92 5.13 -8.46 4.55
N ASP A 93 5.75 -9.34 5.34
CA ASP A 93 5.92 -9.14 6.78
C ASP A 93 7.19 -8.34 7.04
N MET A 94 7.05 -7.26 7.82
CA MET A 94 8.16 -6.44 8.32
C MET A 94 8.76 -6.97 9.62
N PHE A 95 8.24 -8.09 10.11
CA PHE A 95 8.65 -8.76 11.34
C PHE A 95 9.02 -10.22 11.03
N PRO A 96 9.94 -10.83 11.79
CA PRO A 96 10.70 -10.23 12.89
C PRO A 96 11.80 -9.26 12.44
N SER A 97 12.13 -9.20 11.14
CA SER A 97 13.21 -8.40 10.59
C SER A 97 12.70 -7.37 9.58
N TRP A 98 12.86 -6.09 9.91
CA TRP A 98 12.49 -4.98 9.02
C TRP A 98 13.38 -4.93 7.77
N GLU A 99 14.66 -5.30 7.90
CA GLU A 99 15.61 -5.31 6.79
C GLU A 99 15.18 -6.31 5.70
N ASP A 100 14.75 -7.51 6.09
CA ASP A 100 14.26 -8.53 5.15
C ASP A 100 12.95 -8.10 4.48
N GLY A 101 12.05 -7.47 5.23
CA GLY A 101 10.82 -6.89 4.69
C GLY A 101 11.09 -5.82 3.63
N ILE A 102 11.98 -4.87 3.93
CA ILE A 102 12.40 -3.83 2.98
C ILE A 102 13.04 -4.46 1.73
N ASN A 103 13.90 -5.46 1.89
CA ASN A 103 14.52 -6.15 0.75
C ASN A 103 13.49 -6.82 -0.17
N LYS A 104 12.44 -7.43 0.39
CA LYS A 104 11.32 -8.00 -0.38
C LYS A 104 10.54 -6.94 -1.15
N ILE A 105 10.26 -5.78 -0.53
CA ILE A 105 9.58 -4.65 -1.18
C ILE A 105 10.43 -4.08 -2.32
N ILE A 106 11.74 -3.90 -2.10
CA ILE A 106 12.64 -3.41 -3.16
C ILE A 106 12.69 -4.41 -4.32
N LYS A 107 12.67 -5.72 -4.03
CA LYS A 107 12.65 -6.77 -5.06
C LYS A 107 11.38 -6.71 -5.92
N SER A 108 10.20 -6.52 -5.32
CA SER A 108 8.95 -6.41 -6.07
C SER A 108 8.91 -5.16 -6.96
N ILE A 109 9.40 -4.03 -6.45
CA ILE A 109 9.50 -2.77 -7.21
C ILE A 109 10.43 -2.90 -8.42
N LYS A 110 11.55 -3.65 -8.28
CA LYS A 110 12.54 -3.85 -9.35
C LYS A 110 12.17 -4.89 -10.42
N HIS A 111 11.23 -5.79 -10.15
CA HIS A 111 10.86 -6.89 -11.05
C HIS A 111 9.54 -6.66 -11.82
N SER A 112 8.85 -5.54 -11.58
CA SER A 112 7.59 -5.21 -12.25
C SER A 112 7.78 -4.37 -13.50
#